data_AF-A0A7C7W008-F1
#
_entry.id   AF-A0A7C7W008-F1
#
_cell.length_a   1.000
_cell.length_b   1.000
_cell.length_c   1.000
_cell.angle_alpha   90.00
_cell.angle_beta   90.00
_cell.angle_gamma   90.00
#
_symmetry.space_group_name_H-M   'P 1'
#
loop_
_entity.id
_entity.type
_entity.pdbx_description
1 polymer ?
#
loop_
_entity_poly.entity_id
_entity_poly.type
_entity_poly.pdbx_seq_one_letter_code
_entity_poly.pdbx_strand_id
1 'polypeptide(L)'
;PGAEGQALLAHEQGHFDLAEAYRRLLVAELVGLAAGGPSPDAAQAALLARATAVADAILGRMEAAQHRYDAETAHGTDPAAQAAWLSRISSWLIAPELAP
;
A
#
# COMPACT_ATOMS: atom_id res chain seq x y z
N PRO A 1 -7.66 4.76 32.21
CA PRO A 1 -8.66 4.29 31.22
C PRO A 1 -8.81 5.31 30.07
N GLY A 2 -8.13 5.07 28.94
CA GLY A 2 -8.17 5.98 27.78
C GLY A 2 -6.97 5.85 26.83
N ALA A 3 -5.79 5.57 27.36
CA ALA A 3 -4.56 5.44 26.57
C ALA A 3 -4.58 4.20 25.66
N GLU A 4 -5.07 3.05 26.15
CA GLU A 4 -5.20 1.82 25.35
C GLU A 4 -6.15 2.00 24.16
N GLY A 5 -7.23 2.77 24.33
CA GLY A 5 -8.15 3.08 23.23
C GLY A 5 -7.50 3.99 22.17
N GLN A 6 -6.66 4.94 22.58
CA GLN A 6 -5.94 5.80 21.63
C GLN A 6 -4.87 5.05 20.84
N ALA A 7 -4.13 4.14 21.48
CA ALA A 7 -3.13 3.32 20.80
C ALA A 7 -3.77 2.42 19.73
N LEU A 8 -4.90 1.79 20.06
CA LEU A 8 -5.66 0.99 19.11
C LEU A 8 -6.21 1.84 17.95
N LEU A 9 -6.77 3.02 18.21
CA LEU A 9 -7.23 3.91 17.13
C LEU A 9 -6.09 4.35 16.21
N ALA A 10 -4.91 4.61 16.76
CA ALA A 10 -3.73 4.92 15.96
C ALA A 10 -3.26 3.69 15.15
N HIS A 11 -3.48 2.47 15.65
CA HIS A 11 -3.17 1.24 14.93
C HIS A 11 -4.04 1.11 13.69
N GLU A 12 -5.36 1.25 13.88
CA GLU A 12 -6.34 1.23 12.78
C GLU A 12 -6.09 2.34 11.76
N GLN A 13 -5.72 3.55 12.21
CA GLN A 13 -5.33 4.63 11.30
C GLN A 13 -4.11 4.24 10.46
N GLY A 14 -3.12 3.56 11.06
CA GLY A 14 -1.96 3.04 10.34
C GLY A 14 -2.33 2.09 9.19
N HIS A 15 -3.36 1.25 9.37
CA HIS A 15 -3.86 0.39 8.29
C HIS A 15 -4.46 1.19 7.13
N PHE A 16 -5.23 2.25 7.43
CA PHE A 16 -5.77 3.15 6.40
C PHE A 16 -4.67 3.92 5.66
N ASP A 17 -3.68 4.41 6.40
CA ASP A 17 -2.56 5.15 5.84
C ASP A 17 -1.67 4.26 4.95
N LEU A 18 -1.46 3.00 5.34
CA LEU A 18 -0.83 1.98 4.50
C LEU A 18 -1.60 1.80 3.19
N ALA A 19 -2.91 1.60 3.27
CA ALA A 19 -3.75 1.43 2.08
C ALA A 19 -3.67 2.66 1.16
N GLU A 20 -3.68 3.87 1.72
CA GLU A 20 -3.54 5.11 0.94
C GLU A 20 -2.16 5.23 0.28
N ALA A 21 -1.06 4.88 0.96
CA ALA A 21 0.27 4.90 0.38
C ALA A 21 0.37 3.96 -0.84
N TYR A 22 -0.12 2.72 -0.71
CA TYR A 22 -0.15 1.77 -1.83
C TYR A 22 -1.14 2.16 -2.93
N ARG A 23 -2.26 2.82 -2.60
CA ARG A 23 -3.16 3.39 -3.62
C ARG A 23 -2.46 4.49 -4.42
N ARG A 24 -1.68 5.37 -3.78
CA ARG A 24 -0.88 6.39 -4.48
C ARG A 24 0.17 5.76 -5.39
N LEU A 25 0.85 4.71 -4.90
CA LEU A 25 1.79 3.94 -5.71
C LEU A 25 1.11 3.34 -6.95
N LEU A 26 -0.06 2.70 -6.75
CA LEU A 26 -0.85 2.13 -7.84
C LEU A 26 -1.22 3.17 -8.90
N VAL A 27 -1.68 4.36 -8.48
CA VAL A 27 -2.00 5.44 -9.41
C VAL A 27 -0.75 5.88 -10.18
N ALA A 28 0.39 6.05 -9.51
CA ALA A 28 1.63 6.46 -10.16
C ALA A 28 2.09 5.45 -11.24
N GLU A 29 1.96 4.15 -10.97
CA GLU A 29 2.36 3.09 -11.90
C GLU A 29 1.36 2.85 -13.04
N LEU A 30 0.06 3.13 -12.83
CA LEU A 30 -0.96 3.03 -13.87
C LEU A 30 -0.99 4.25 -14.79
N VAL A 31 -0.67 5.45 -14.28
CA VAL A 31 -0.66 6.67 -15.08
C VAL A 31 0.45 6.59 -16.13
N GLY A 32 0.06 6.72 -17.40
CA GLY A 32 1.00 6.65 -18.53
C GLY A 32 1.28 5.22 -19.00
N LEU A 33 0.63 4.21 -18.42
CA LEU A 33 0.72 2.84 -18.92
C LEU A 33 0.19 2.78 -20.37
N ALA A 34 1.00 2.21 -21.24
CA ALA A 34 0.68 2.04 -22.65
C ALA A 34 1.03 0.63 -23.11
N ALA A 35 0.28 0.12 -24.08
CA ALA A 35 0.61 -1.12 -24.77
C ALA A 35 0.27 -1.00 -26.25
N GLY A 36 1.08 -1.63 -27.09
CA GLY A 36 0.85 -1.74 -28.53
C GLY A 36 0.36 -3.14 -28.90
N GLY A 37 -0.14 -3.27 -30.13
CA GLY A 37 -0.55 -4.54 -30.70
C GLY A 37 -0.79 -4.40 -32.21
N PRO A 38 -0.86 -5.52 -32.95
CA PRO A 38 -1.11 -5.52 -34.39
C PRO A 38 -2.53 -5.06 -34.77
N SER A 39 -3.43 -4.96 -33.79
CA SER A 39 -4.79 -4.44 -33.93
C SER A 39 -5.19 -3.65 -32.67
N PRO A 40 -6.23 -2.80 -32.75
CA PRO A 40 -6.78 -2.12 -31.57
C PRO A 40 -7.16 -3.10 -30.44
N ASP A 41 -7.81 -4.22 -30.77
CA ASP A 41 -8.20 -5.24 -29.78
C ASP A 41 -6.99 -5.87 -29.10
N ALA A 42 -5.94 -6.17 -29.86
CA ALA A 42 -4.71 -6.73 -29.32
C ALA A 42 -3.98 -5.72 -28.41
N ALA A 43 -3.96 -4.44 -28.80
CA ALA A 43 -3.40 -3.37 -27.97
C ALA A 43 -4.19 -3.18 -26.66
N GLN A 44 -5.52 -3.23 -26.73
CA GLN A 44 -6.39 -3.14 -25.54
C GLN A 44 -6.17 -4.33 -24.60
N ALA A 45 -6.14 -5.56 -25.12
CA ALA A 45 -5.89 -6.76 -24.32
C ALA A 45 -4.51 -6.71 -23.66
N ALA A 46 -3.49 -6.25 -24.39
CA ALA A 46 -2.14 -6.08 -23.85
C ALA A 46 -2.09 -4.99 -22.76
N LEU A 47 -2.81 -3.88 -22.93
CA LEU A 47 -2.89 -2.82 -21.93
C LEU A 47 -3.57 -3.33 -20.64
N LEU A 48 -4.70 -4.02 -20.78
CA LEU A 48 -5.43 -4.59 -19.65
C LEU A 48 -4.57 -5.60 -18.88
N ALA A 49 -3.92 -6.53 -19.60
CA ALA A 49 -3.04 -7.52 -18.98
C ALA A 49 -1.89 -6.87 -18.20
N ARG A 50 -1.29 -5.81 -18.75
CA ARG A 50 -0.24 -5.05 -18.05
C ARG A 50 -0.80 -4.31 -16.82
N ALA A 51 -1.95 -3.66 -16.95
CA ALA A 51 -2.58 -2.94 -15.84
C ALA A 51 -2.94 -3.89 -14.69
N THR A 52 -3.50 -5.05 -15.01
CA THR A 52 -3.81 -6.10 -14.03
C THR A 52 -2.55 -6.61 -13.34
N ALA A 53 -1.48 -6.92 -14.10
CA ALA A 53 -0.22 -7.38 -13.50
C ALA A 53 0.39 -6.35 -12.54
N VAL A 54 0.34 -5.06 -12.90
CA VAL A 54 0.79 -3.96 -12.03
C VAL A 54 -0.08 -3.88 -10.77
N ALA A 55 -1.41 -3.93 -10.93
CA ALA A 55 -2.34 -3.88 -9.81
C ALA A 55 -2.14 -5.06 -8.84
N ASP A 56 -2.07 -6.28 -9.35
CA ASP A 56 -1.87 -7.49 -8.53
C ASP A 56 -0.57 -7.44 -7.75
N ALA A 57 0.52 -6.97 -8.38
CA ALA A 57 1.82 -6.83 -7.72
C ALA A 57 1.76 -5.80 -6.57
N ILE A 58 1.13 -4.65 -6.78
CA ILE A 58 1.05 -3.58 -5.78
C ILE A 58 0.09 -3.97 -4.65
N LEU A 59 -1.05 -4.59 -4.97
CA LEU A 59 -2.00 -5.08 -3.97
C LEU A 59 -1.40 -6.21 -3.12
N GLY A 60 -0.62 -7.12 -3.71
CA GLY A 60 0.10 -8.16 -2.97
C GLY A 60 1.15 -7.57 -2.01
N ARG A 61 1.85 -6.51 -2.41
CA ARG A 61 2.78 -5.78 -1.54
C ARG A 61 2.06 -5.08 -0.39
N MET A 62 0.92 -4.45 -0.68
CA MET A 62 0.07 -3.83 0.34
C MET A 62 -0.36 -4.87 1.38
N GLU A 63 -0.91 -6.01 0.95
CA GLU A 63 -1.35 -7.08 1.85
C GLU A 63 -0.19 -7.60 2.71
N ALA A 64 0.99 -7.83 2.11
CA ALA A 64 2.17 -8.22 2.85
C ALA A 64 2.61 -7.17 3.89
N ALA A 65 2.52 -5.87 3.56
CA ALA A 65 2.84 -4.79 4.48
C ALA A 65 1.82 -4.69 5.63
N GLN A 66 0.52 -4.86 5.36
CA GLN A 66 -0.53 -4.89 6.39
C GLN A 66 -0.28 -6.03 7.39
N HIS A 67 0.00 -7.25 6.89
CA HIS A 67 0.30 -8.40 7.75
C HIS A 67 1.56 -8.19 8.60
N ARG A 68 2.60 -7.59 8.03
CA ARG A 68 3.81 -7.26 8.78
C ARG A 68 3.55 -6.19 9.83
N TYR A 69 2.76 -5.17 9.51
CA TYR A 69 2.40 -4.13 10.47
C TYR A 69 1.66 -4.71 11.68
N ASP A 70 0.67 -5.57 11.44
CA ASP A 70 -0.01 -6.31 12.51
C ASP A 70 0.95 -7.15 13.37
N ALA A 71 1.77 -7.99 12.72
CA ALA A 71 2.66 -8.90 13.42
C ALA A 71 3.77 -8.18 14.20
N GLU A 72 4.42 -7.19 13.59
CA GLU A 72 5.55 -6.47 14.17
C GLU A 72 5.11 -5.50 15.28
N THR A 73 3.87 -5.03 15.28
CA THR A 73 3.32 -4.15 16.35
C THR A 73 2.53 -4.89 17.42
N ALA A 74 2.43 -6.23 17.31
CA ALA A 74 1.56 -7.05 18.12
C ALA A 74 0.11 -6.48 18.14
N HIS A 75 -0.43 -6.18 16.96
CA HIS A 75 -1.74 -5.56 16.75
C HIS A 75 -1.92 -4.26 17.57
N GLY A 76 -0.92 -3.39 17.51
CA GLY A 76 -0.92 -2.08 18.17
C GLY A 76 -0.68 -2.10 19.69
N THR A 77 -0.24 -3.23 20.25
CA THR A 77 0.09 -3.34 21.69
C THR A 77 1.57 -3.07 22.00
N ASP A 78 2.45 -3.08 20.99
CA ASP A 78 3.83 -2.60 21.09
C ASP A 78 3.92 -1.13 20.62
N PRO A 79 3.96 -0.15 21.55
CA PRO A 79 3.97 1.27 21.19
C PRO A 79 5.26 1.70 20.48
N ALA A 80 6.39 1.05 20.76
CA ALA A 80 7.67 1.40 20.14
C ALA A 80 7.70 0.94 18.68
N ALA A 81 7.26 -0.30 18.44
CA ALA A 81 7.13 -0.83 17.08
C ALA A 81 6.09 -0.05 16.27
N GLN A 82 4.93 0.28 16.87
CA GLN A 82 3.90 1.05 16.20
C GLN A 82 4.38 2.44 15.82
N ALA A 83 5.06 3.16 16.72
CA ALA A 83 5.64 4.47 16.40
C ALA A 83 6.65 4.41 15.24
N ALA A 84 7.51 3.37 15.21
CA ALA A 84 8.46 3.16 14.12
C ALA A 84 7.75 2.91 12.78
N TRP A 85 6.67 2.12 12.79
CA TRP A 85 5.86 1.88 11.60
C TRP A 85 5.13 3.14 11.12
N LEU A 86 4.47 3.89 12.01
CA LEU A 86 3.78 5.13 11.65
C LEU A 86 4.75 6.16 11.03
N SER A 87 6.01 6.21 11.49
CA SER A 87 7.03 7.06 10.87
C SER A 87 7.37 6.60 9.44
N ARG A 88 7.46 5.29 9.18
CA ARG A 88 7.71 4.75 7.83
C ARG A 88 6.51 5.03 6.92
N ILE A 89 5.30 4.76 7.39
CA ILE A 89 4.06 5.01 6.66
C ILE A 89 3.94 6.48 6.26
N SER A 90 4.26 7.40 7.17
CA SER A 90 4.29 8.84 6.89
C SER A 90 5.25 9.19 5.74
N SER A 91 6.41 8.53 5.68
CA SER A 91 7.35 8.72 4.56
C SER A 91 6.80 8.18 3.24
N TRP A 92 6.09 7.05 3.26
CA TRP A 92 5.48 6.45 2.08
C TRP A 92 4.27 7.24 1.58
N LEU A 93 3.54 7.92 2.46
CA LEU A 93 2.50 8.85 2.04
C LEU A 93 3.05 10.04 1.23
N ILE A 94 4.29 10.44 1.51
CA ILE A 94 4.99 11.50 0.76
C ILE A 94 5.62 10.93 -0.52
N ALA A 95 6.28 9.78 -0.41
CA ALA A 95 7.04 9.11 -1.47
C ALA A 95 6.61 7.63 -1.56
N PRO A 96 5.48 7.33 -2.23
CA PRO A 96 4.89 5.99 -2.24
C PRO A 96 5.76 4.93 -2.93
N GLU A 97 6.68 5.34 -3.79
CA GLU A 97 7.70 4.48 -4.41
C GLU A 97 8.68 3.84 -3.42
N LEU A 98 8.78 4.38 -2.20
CA LEU A 98 9.62 3.84 -1.12
C LEU A 98 8.91 2.76 -0.29
N ALA A 99 7.60 2.57 -0.46
CA ALA A 99 6.88 1.49 0.20
C ALA A 99 7.47 0.14 -0.26
N PRO A 100 7.61 -0.87 0.61
CA PRO A 100 8.16 -2.18 0.23
C PRO A 100 7.25 -2.97 -0.72
#